data_AF-A0A922ZJW2-F1
#
_entry.id   AF-A0A922ZJW2-F1
#
_cell.length_a   1.000
_cell.length_b   1.000
_cell.length_c   1.000
_cell.angle_alpha   90.00
_cell.angle_beta   90.00
_cell.angle_gamma   90.00
#
_symmetry.space_group_name_H-M   'P 1'
#
loop_
_entity.id
_entity.type
_entity.pdbx_description
1 polymer ?
#
loop_
_entity_poly.entity_id
_entity_poly.type
_entity_poly.pdbx_seq_one_letter_code
_entity_poly.pdbx_strand_id
1 'polypeptide(L)'
;MVIHWPGCRMKQASFRSKSEILKSENIDPVAYAHGYLSQDGNATNALTTVASDCARQRTKRAAGAGTYCNTYPNKESSSEQTQPRLTPVFIDWLSLSWVDTRINFYEPLELESVLAQLMTDWTGHQVVAVSNGKGLLGFDNSTSLVVMVAESPVLLGQVAFGGQQQGNRVLMQINGTGCSKIRDFAKVKDMVEALEARINRVDLSVDDYDGLHVSFDKALDWFQSGDFKTPGAKGLPAKYYKTVGDTLQLTGTGRTLYVGRRGTGKMARIYEKGCQLGQKFSKWTRFEVELTHRNRDIPVEVLTNPAPYFAGTYQCAASLLDVIPTVIKKKVEQVSSFVRETAEEAVLQITQSVKAAKKQAGNLINFLRSVLDMSDEQIVQCLGGHKIPPKLSNASLHAIDDSSWFSQWVRTPQPAFSSGVNHV
;
A
#
# COMPACT_ATOMS: atom_id res chain seq x y z
N MET A 1 40.16 -7.97 -53.57
CA MET A 1 39.75 -9.29 -53.09
C MET A 1 38.32 -9.16 -52.61
N VAL A 2 37.37 -9.59 -53.44
CA VAL A 2 35.92 -9.51 -53.21
C VAL A 2 35.50 -10.78 -52.52
N ILE A 3 34.79 -10.69 -51.39
CA ILE A 3 33.91 -11.76 -50.93
C ILE A 3 32.56 -11.11 -50.59
N HIS A 4 31.58 -11.44 -51.42
CA HIS A 4 30.14 -11.21 -51.22
C HIS A 4 29.56 -12.35 -50.39
N TRP A 5 28.51 -12.10 -49.61
CA TRP A 5 27.36 -13.01 -49.51
C TRP A 5 26.05 -12.22 -49.28
N PRO A 6 24.89 -12.69 -49.79
CA PRO A 6 23.80 -11.84 -50.25
C PRO A 6 22.48 -11.96 -49.46
N GLY A 7 21.69 -10.88 -49.51
CA GLY A 7 20.23 -10.97 -49.67
C GLY A 7 19.36 -10.85 -48.42
N CYS A 8 18.69 -9.69 -48.25
CA CYS A 8 17.22 -9.63 -48.25
C CYS A 8 16.75 -8.16 -48.34
N ARG A 9 15.79 -7.88 -49.23
CA ARG A 9 15.23 -6.53 -49.49
C ARG A 9 14.31 -6.12 -48.34
N MET A 10 14.54 -4.94 -47.75
CA MET A 10 13.53 -4.28 -46.92
C MET A 10 12.38 -3.78 -47.80
N LYS A 11 11.17 -4.30 -47.58
CA LYS A 11 9.93 -3.60 -47.95
C LYS A 11 9.60 -2.64 -46.81
N GLN A 12 9.43 -1.36 -47.14
CA GLN A 12 8.83 -0.38 -46.24
C GLN A 12 7.40 -0.83 -45.89
N ALA A 13 7.14 -1.10 -44.61
CA ALA A 13 5.80 -1.16 -44.05
C ALA A 13 5.62 0.07 -43.15
N SER A 14 4.56 0.83 -43.40
CA SER A 14 4.24 2.07 -42.69
C SER A 14 3.97 1.79 -41.21
N PHE A 15 4.64 2.55 -40.34
CA PHE A 15 4.35 2.59 -38.91
C PHE A 15 3.01 3.33 -38.69
N ARG A 16 2.02 2.64 -38.11
CA ARG A 16 0.90 3.30 -37.43
C ARG A 16 1.28 3.57 -35.96
N SER A 17 0.86 4.71 -35.42
CA SER A 17 1.21 5.15 -34.06
C SER A 17 0.51 4.33 -32.97
N LYS A 18 1.22 4.10 -31.86
CA LYS A 18 0.81 3.35 -30.64
C LYS A 18 -0.55 3.75 -30.02
N SER A 19 -1.14 4.86 -30.41
CA SER A 19 -2.44 5.34 -29.91
C SER A 19 -3.66 4.63 -30.55
N GLU A 20 -3.50 3.95 -31.69
CA GLU A 20 -4.64 3.30 -32.38
C GLU A 20 -4.91 1.86 -31.94
N ILE A 21 -3.97 1.18 -31.26
CA ILE A 21 -4.14 -0.23 -30.83
C ILE A 21 -4.90 -0.36 -29.50
N LEU A 22 -4.94 0.70 -28.67
CA LEU A 22 -5.53 0.67 -27.32
C LEU A 22 -7.05 0.95 -27.27
N LYS A 23 -7.78 0.86 -28.39
CA LYS A 23 -9.23 1.15 -28.43
C LYS A 23 -10.14 -0.03 -28.75
N SER A 24 -9.62 -1.24 -28.85
CA SER A 24 -10.45 -2.43 -29.02
C SER A 24 -9.92 -3.57 -28.18
N GLU A 25 -10.38 -3.65 -26.93
CA GLU A 25 -10.69 -4.89 -26.22
C GLU A 25 -11.01 -4.54 -24.75
N ASN A 26 -12.29 -4.61 -24.40
CA ASN A 26 -12.72 -4.69 -23.00
C ASN A 26 -12.30 -6.08 -22.49
N ILE A 27 -11.12 -6.17 -21.87
CA ILE A 27 -10.69 -7.40 -21.20
C ILE A 27 -11.24 -7.37 -19.78
N ASP A 28 -12.17 -8.27 -19.48
CA ASP A 28 -12.67 -8.53 -18.13
C ASP A 28 -11.62 -9.37 -17.36
N PRO A 29 -11.00 -8.84 -16.29
CA PRO A 29 -9.96 -9.54 -15.52
C PRO A 29 -10.46 -10.81 -14.83
N VAL A 30 -11.75 -10.89 -14.49
CA VAL A 30 -12.38 -12.07 -13.88
C VAL A 30 -12.62 -13.14 -14.95
N ALA A 31 -12.91 -12.73 -16.19
CA ALA A 31 -13.00 -13.64 -17.33
C ALA A 31 -11.63 -14.18 -17.78
N TYR A 32 -10.52 -13.48 -17.50
CA TYR A 32 -9.18 -14.05 -17.70
C TYR A 32 -8.85 -15.11 -16.62
N ALA A 33 -9.22 -14.86 -15.36
CA ALA A 33 -9.08 -15.84 -14.27
C ALA A 33 -9.96 -17.09 -14.48
N HIS A 34 -11.17 -16.93 -15.03
CA HIS A 34 -12.08 -18.04 -15.32
C HIS A 34 -11.88 -18.69 -16.71
N GLY A 35 -11.50 -17.93 -17.74
CA GLY A 35 -11.27 -18.43 -19.10
C GLY A 35 -10.03 -19.32 -19.22
N TYR A 36 -9.04 -19.11 -18.34
CA TYR A 36 -7.86 -19.96 -18.20
C TYR A 36 -8.17 -21.37 -17.62
N LEU A 37 -9.37 -21.61 -17.09
CA LEU A 37 -9.79 -22.92 -16.57
C LEU A 37 -10.44 -23.84 -17.62
N SER A 38 -10.54 -23.41 -18.88
CA SER A 38 -11.26 -24.15 -19.94
C SER A 38 -10.37 -24.75 -21.04
N GLN A 39 -9.05 -24.66 -20.94
CA GLN A 39 -8.13 -25.18 -21.95
C GLN A 39 -7.40 -26.47 -21.57
N ASP A 40 -7.97 -27.27 -20.68
CA ASP A 40 -7.67 -28.71 -20.62
C ASP A 40 -8.76 -29.47 -21.39
N GLY A 41 -8.43 -29.86 -22.61
CA GLY A 41 -9.26 -30.74 -23.43
C GLY A 41 -9.37 -32.14 -22.81
N ASN A 42 -10.31 -32.34 -21.88
CA ASN A 42 -11.20 -33.50 -21.74
C ASN A 42 -11.95 -33.46 -20.39
N ALA A 43 -13.02 -32.66 -20.30
CA ALA A 43 -14.13 -32.90 -19.37
C ALA A 43 -15.37 -32.04 -19.70
N THR A 44 -15.63 -31.74 -20.97
CA THR A 44 -16.90 -31.14 -21.40
C THR A 44 -17.90 -32.25 -21.72
N ASN A 45 -18.58 -32.76 -20.69
CA ASN A 45 -19.96 -33.29 -20.71
C ASN A 45 -20.28 -34.05 -19.41
N ALA A 46 -20.36 -33.38 -18.26
CA ALA A 46 -21.00 -33.97 -17.06
C ALA A 46 -21.32 -32.97 -15.92
N LEU A 47 -21.62 -31.69 -16.15
CA LEU A 47 -21.99 -30.79 -15.03
C LEU A 47 -23.21 -29.87 -15.26
N THR A 48 -23.98 -30.10 -16.31
CA THR A 48 -25.26 -29.40 -16.55
C THR A 48 -26.51 -30.23 -16.21
N THR A 49 -26.36 -31.41 -15.59
CA THR A 49 -27.50 -32.27 -15.19
C THR A 49 -27.46 -32.74 -13.73
N VAL A 50 -26.69 -32.09 -12.85
CA VAL A 50 -26.66 -32.44 -11.41
C VAL A 50 -27.06 -31.26 -10.49
N ALA A 51 -27.16 -30.04 -11.02
CA ALA A 51 -27.59 -28.86 -10.25
C ALA A 51 -29.12 -28.64 -10.21
N SER A 52 -29.90 -29.35 -11.01
CA SER A 52 -31.37 -29.25 -11.05
C SER A 52 -32.10 -30.37 -10.29
N ASP A 53 -31.43 -31.48 -9.96
CA ASP A 53 -32.03 -32.57 -9.17
C ASP A 53 -31.70 -32.52 -7.67
N CYS A 54 -30.64 -31.80 -7.26
CA CYS A 54 -30.30 -31.64 -5.84
C CYS A 54 -31.21 -30.61 -5.12
N ALA A 55 -31.88 -29.73 -5.88
CA ALA A 55 -32.83 -28.75 -5.34
C ALA A 55 -34.28 -29.28 -5.23
N ARG A 56 -34.56 -30.52 -5.68
CA ARG A 56 -35.94 -31.08 -5.68
C ARG A 56 -36.17 -32.24 -4.70
N GLN A 57 -35.13 -32.71 -4.00
CA GLN A 57 -35.24 -33.85 -3.05
C GLN A 57 -35.00 -33.51 -1.57
N ARG A 58 -35.04 -32.24 -1.17
CA ARG A 58 -34.87 -31.84 0.25
C ARG A 58 -36.12 -31.34 0.98
N THR A 59 -37.32 -31.63 0.46
CA THR A 59 -38.60 -31.26 1.13
C THR A 59 -39.49 -32.43 1.54
N LYS A 60 -38.97 -33.67 1.61
CA LYS A 60 -39.73 -34.80 2.19
C LYS A 60 -38.84 -35.70 3.04
N ARG A 61 -38.72 -35.37 4.33
CA ARG A 61 -38.67 -36.28 5.50
C ARG A 61 -38.01 -35.58 6.69
N ALA A 62 -38.85 -34.98 7.54
CA ALA A 62 -38.67 -34.92 8.99
C ALA A 62 -39.93 -34.29 9.60
N ALA A 63 -41.03 -35.04 9.56
CA ALA A 63 -42.12 -34.86 10.51
C ALA A 63 -41.78 -35.74 11.72
N GLY A 64 -41.80 -35.17 12.93
CA GLY A 64 -41.69 -35.97 14.15
C GLY A 64 -41.12 -35.25 15.37
N ALA A 65 -42.01 -34.56 16.08
CA ALA A 65 -42.05 -34.38 17.54
C ALA A 65 -40.95 -33.57 18.28
N GLY A 66 -41.41 -32.66 19.15
CA GLY A 66 -40.66 -32.30 20.36
C GLY A 66 -40.54 -30.80 20.67
N THR A 67 -41.65 -30.19 21.01
CA THR A 67 -41.86 -28.85 21.59
C THR A 67 -40.82 -28.43 22.64
N TYR A 68 -40.27 -27.21 22.57
CA TYR A 68 -40.25 -26.26 23.69
C TYR A 68 -40.11 -24.83 23.14
N CYS A 69 -41.20 -24.09 23.25
CA CYS A 69 -41.32 -22.68 22.94
C CYS A 69 -40.80 -21.86 24.12
N ASN A 70 -40.01 -20.80 23.87
CA ASN A 70 -40.23 -19.56 24.59
C ASN A 70 -39.91 -18.35 23.72
N THR A 71 -40.86 -17.44 23.73
CA THR A 71 -41.11 -16.31 22.84
C THR A 71 -40.19 -15.12 23.13
N TYR A 72 -39.61 -14.52 22.07
CA TYR A 72 -39.18 -13.12 22.10
C TYR A 72 -40.07 -12.30 21.14
N PRO A 73 -40.56 -11.12 21.56
CA PRO A 73 -41.51 -10.35 20.77
C PRO A 73 -40.85 -9.69 19.56
N ASN A 74 -41.57 -9.74 18.43
CA ASN A 74 -41.31 -8.97 17.22
C ASN A 74 -41.13 -7.47 17.55
N LYS A 75 -40.02 -6.89 17.14
CA LYS A 75 -39.94 -5.47 16.80
C LYS A 75 -39.52 -5.31 15.36
N GLU A 76 -40.28 -4.44 14.72
CA GLU A 76 -40.40 -4.20 13.29
C GLU A 76 -39.07 -3.89 12.62
N SER A 77 -38.90 -4.44 11.42
CA SER A 77 -37.78 -4.22 10.53
C SER A 77 -37.83 -2.82 9.92
N SER A 78 -37.14 -1.87 10.53
CA SER A 78 -36.66 -0.69 9.81
C SER A 78 -35.39 -1.08 9.06
N SER A 79 -35.46 -1.10 7.72
CA SER A 79 -34.32 -1.29 6.84
C SER A 79 -33.36 -0.11 6.96
N GLU A 80 -32.49 -0.15 7.98
CA GLU A 80 -31.33 0.72 8.06
C GLU A 80 -30.32 0.20 7.02
N GLN A 81 -30.04 1.02 5.99
CA GLN A 81 -28.93 0.77 5.08
C GLN A 81 -27.65 0.81 5.90
N THR A 82 -27.16 -0.37 6.29
CA THR A 82 -25.95 -0.53 7.08
C THR A 82 -24.77 -0.03 6.27
N GLN A 83 -24.32 1.21 6.55
CA GLN A 83 -23.01 1.67 6.09
C GLN A 83 -21.96 0.61 6.49
N PRO A 84 -20.98 0.30 5.63
CA PRO A 84 -19.97 -0.69 5.96
C PRO A 84 -19.33 -0.31 7.30
N ARG A 85 -19.40 -1.22 8.29
CA ARG A 85 -18.74 -1.01 9.58
C ARG A 85 -17.25 -0.80 9.32
N LEU A 86 -16.77 0.44 9.41
CA LEU A 86 -15.35 0.75 9.37
C LEU A 86 -14.68 -0.05 10.48
N THR A 87 -13.89 -1.06 10.14
CA THR A 87 -13.02 -1.71 11.13
C THR A 87 -11.89 -0.75 11.45
N PRO A 88 -11.57 -0.51 12.73
CA PRO A 88 -10.47 0.38 13.11
C PRO A 88 -9.10 -0.24 12.82
N VAL A 89 -9.08 -1.57 12.70
CA VAL A 89 -7.91 -2.34 12.29
C VAL A 89 -7.87 -2.34 10.77
N PHE A 90 -6.72 -1.96 10.23
CA PHE A 90 -6.43 -1.97 8.79
C PHE A 90 -5.11 -2.67 8.50
N ILE A 91 -4.90 -3.01 7.23
CA ILE A 91 -3.67 -3.64 6.75
C ILE A 91 -2.68 -2.55 6.34
N ASP A 92 -1.45 -2.60 6.87
CA ASP A 92 -0.38 -1.61 6.66
C ASP A 92 0.86 -2.20 5.95
N TRP A 93 0.83 -3.51 5.68
CA TRP A 93 1.78 -4.21 4.81
C TRP A 93 1.17 -5.53 4.38
N LEU A 94 1.38 -5.93 3.12
CA LEU A 94 1.01 -7.25 2.64
C LEU A 94 2.13 -7.84 1.79
N SER A 95 2.52 -9.09 2.05
CA SER A 95 3.43 -9.84 1.19
C SER A 95 2.82 -11.18 0.83
N LEU A 96 2.81 -11.47 -0.47
CA LEU A 96 2.24 -12.67 -1.06
C LEU A 96 3.32 -13.38 -1.88
N SER A 97 3.28 -14.70 -1.94
CA SER A 97 4.02 -15.45 -2.96
C SER A 97 3.24 -16.61 -3.49
N TRP A 98 3.37 -16.86 -4.77
CA TRP A 98 2.78 -18.00 -5.46
C TRP A 98 3.77 -18.54 -6.49
N VAL A 99 3.52 -19.76 -6.93
CA VAL A 99 4.14 -20.31 -8.13
C VAL A 99 3.14 -20.13 -9.25
N ASP A 100 3.57 -19.60 -10.38
CA ASP A 100 2.75 -19.61 -11.58
C ASP A 100 3.53 -20.30 -12.70
N THR A 101 3.07 -21.50 -13.07
CA THR A 101 3.70 -22.29 -14.15
C THR A 101 3.37 -21.74 -15.53
N ARG A 102 2.45 -20.79 -15.63
CA ARG A 102 2.02 -20.16 -16.89
C ARG A 102 2.83 -18.89 -17.17
N ILE A 103 3.45 -18.29 -16.14
CA ILE A 103 4.30 -17.12 -16.32
C ILE A 103 5.59 -17.54 -17.01
N ASN A 104 5.80 -17.02 -18.22
CA ASN A 104 7.10 -17.06 -18.86
C ASN A 104 8.02 -16.02 -18.19
N PHE A 105 8.84 -16.46 -17.23
CA PHE A 105 9.81 -15.58 -16.56
C PHE A 105 10.89 -15.01 -17.49
N TYR A 106 10.97 -15.49 -18.75
CA TYR A 106 11.84 -14.95 -19.79
C TYR A 106 11.21 -13.78 -20.56
N GLU A 107 9.89 -13.56 -20.43
CA GLU A 107 9.17 -12.41 -21.01
C GLU A 107 8.46 -11.59 -19.92
N PRO A 108 9.22 -10.79 -19.13
CA PRO A 108 8.70 -10.09 -17.95
C PRO A 108 7.57 -9.10 -18.21
N LEU A 109 7.49 -8.54 -19.43
CA LEU A 109 6.58 -7.43 -19.77
C LEU A 109 5.10 -7.81 -19.59
N GLU A 110 4.73 -9.07 -19.85
CA GLU A 110 3.36 -9.54 -19.67
C GLU A 110 2.99 -9.59 -18.18
N LEU A 111 3.87 -10.15 -17.34
CA LEU A 111 3.68 -10.20 -15.90
C LEU A 111 3.57 -8.80 -15.28
N GLU A 112 4.47 -7.90 -15.68
CA GLU A 112 4.48 -6.51 -15.22
C GLU A 112 3.16 -5.81 -15.53
N SER A 113 2.65 -5.99 -16.76
CA SER A 113 1.40 -5.38 -17.21
C SER A 113 0.19 -5.92 -16.45
N VAL A 114 0.13 -7.25 -16.24
CA VAL A 114 -0.96 -7.90 -15.48
C VAL A 114 -0.97 -7.43 -14.02
N LEU A 115 0.19 -7.37 -13.36
CA LEU A 115 0.25 -6.96 -11.95
C LEU A 115 -0.06 -5.47 -11.76
N ALA A 116 0.33 -4.63 -12.72
CA ALA A 116 -0.07 -3.22 -12.74
C ALA A 116 -1.60 -3.07 -12.94
N GLN A 117 -2.20 -3.88 -13.80
CA GLN A 117 -3.66 -3.87 -14.00
C GLN A 117 -4.41 -4.34 -12.75
N LEU A 118 -3.97 -5.43 -12.12
CA LEU A 118 -4.56 -5.91 -10.86
C LEU A 118 -4.50 -4.84 -9.76
N MET A 119 -3.34 -4.20 -9.58
CA MET A 119 -3.22 -3.08 -8.63
C MET A 119 -4.11 -1.89 -9.02
N THR A 120 -4.29 -1.63 -10.32
CA THR A 120 -5.21 -0.61 -10.81
C THR A 120 -6.66 -0.93 -10.42
N ASP A 121 -7.07 -2.19 -10.57
CA ASP A 121 -8.43 -2.63 -10.24
C ASP A 121 -8.71 -2.63 -8.73
N TRP A 122 -7.70 -2.96 -7.91
CA TRP A 122 -7.82 -2.92 -6.46
C TRP A 122 -7.83 -1.50 -5.90
N THR A 123 -7.06 -0.59 -6.49
CA THR A 123 -6.88 0.77 -5.97
C THR A 123 -7.79 1.81 -6.63
N GLY A 124 -8.29 1.53 -7.84
CA GLY A 124 -8.99 2.49 -8.69
C GLY A 124 -8.11 3.65 -9.16
N HIS A 125 -6.78 3.51 -9.12
CA HIS A 125 -5.79 4.46 -9.63
C HIS A 125 -4.98 3.80 -10.73
N GLN A 126 -4.59 4.55 -11.77
CA GLN A 126 -3.74 4.01 -12.82
C GLN A 126 -2.35 3.68 -12.26
N VAL A 127 -2.06 2.40 -12.13
CA VAL A 127 -0.76 1.89 -11.66
C VAL A 127 0.10 1.52 -12.85
N VAL A 128 1.38 1.86 -12.76
CA VAL A 128 2.40 1.56 -13.76
C VAL A 128 3.45 0.65 -13.13
N ALA A 129 3.85 -0.39 -13.85
CA ALA A 129 4.99 -1.21 -13.53
C ALA A 129 6.28 -0.57 -14.09
N VAL A 130 7.29 -0.42 -13.24
CA VAL A 130 8.59 0.12 -13.61
C VAL A 130 9.66 -0.91 -13.25
N SER A 131 10.26 -1.53 -14.27
CA SER A 131 11.36 -2.48 -14.08
C SER A 131 12.53 -1.81 -13.35
N ASN A 132 13.09 -2.50 -12.36
CA ASN A 132 14.22 -1.97 -11.58
C ASN A 132 15.59 -2.29 -12.22
N GLY A 133 15.63 -3.10 -13.29
CA GLY A 133 16.86 -3.56 -13.94
C GLY A 133 17.75 -4.45 -13.07
N LYS A 134 17.24 -4.92 -11.93
CA LYS A 134 17.94 -5.82 -11.00
C LYS A 134 16.95 -6.65 -10.18
N GLY A 135 17.45 -7.75 -9.64
CA GLY A 135 16.74 -8.62 -8.71
C GLY A 135 16.48 -8.01 -7.32
N LEU A 136 15.62 -8.67 -6.55
CA LEU A 136 15.28 -8.32 -5.16
C LEU A 136 15.22 -9.60 -4.32
N LEU A 137 15.77 -9.61 -3.11
CA LEU A 137 15.68 -10.75 -2.17
C LEU A 137 16.10 -12.12 -2.73
N GLY A 138 17.06 -12.14 -3.66
CA GLY A 138 17.56 -13.36 -4.30
C GLY A 138 16.75 -13.85 -5.51
N PHE A 139 15.74 -13.09 -5.94
CA PHE A 139 15.10 -13.25 -7.25
C PHE A 139 15.92 -12.56 -8.34
N ASP A 140 15.84 -13.02 -9.58
CA ASP A 140 16.61 -12.48 -10.70
C ASP A 140 16.10 -11.10 -11.16
N ASN A 141 14.78 -10.90 -11.11
CA ASN A 141 14.12 -9.69 -11.59
C ASN A 141 13.29 -9.02 -10.50
N SER A 142 13.12 -7.71 -10.63
CA SER A 142 12.16 -6.97 -9.79
C SER A 142 11.59 -5.74 -10.49
N THR A 143 10.39 -5.39 -10.08
CA THR A 143 9.56 -4.33 -10.65
C THR A 143 8.90 -3.54 -9.53
N SER A 144 8.88 -2.22 -9.67
CA SER A 144 8.16 -1.32 -8.77
C SER A 144 6.79 -1.00 -9.33
N LEU A 145 5.74 -1.11 -8.51
CA LEU A 145 4.37 -0.73 -8.85
C LEU A 145 4.11 0.67 -8.30
N VAL A 146 3.90 1.63 -9.20
CA VAL A 146 3.82 3.06 -8.85
C VAL A 146 2.55 3.70 -9.38
N VAL A 147 2.06 4.71 -8.68
CA VAL A 147 1.08 5.67 -9.20
C VAL A 147 1.79 7.01 -9.43
N MET A 148 1.43 7.71 -10.51
CA MET A 148 1.98 9.03 -10.79
C MET A 148 1.14 10.10 -10.09
N VAL A 149 1.79 10.88 -9.22
CA VAL A 149 1.19 11.97 -8.46
C VAL A 149 1.99 13.23 -8.75
N ALA A 150 1.36 14.22 -9.42
CA ALA A 150 2.04 15.44 -9.87
C ALA A 150 3.42 15.16 -10.53
N GLU A 151 3.43 14.22 -11.48
CA GLU A 151 4.64 13.76 -12.21
C GLU A 151 5.71 13.05 -11.35
N SER A 152 5.43 12.83 -10.07
CA SER A 152 6.30 12.08 -9.16
C SER A 152 5.79 10.66 -8.94
N PRO A 153 6.64 9.63 -9.10
CA PRO A 153 6.23 8.25 -8.86
C PRO A 153 6.11 7.97 -7.37
N VAL A 154 4.93 7.52 -6.95
CA VAL A 154 4.67 7.01 -5.61
C VAL A 154 4.73 5.49 -5.64
N LEU A 155 5.61 4.91 -4.83
CA LEU A 155 5.71 3.46 -4.67
C LEU A 155 4.53 2.89 -3.86
N LEU A 156 3.74 2.02 -4.46
CA LEU A 156 2.67 1.26 -3.80
C LEU A 156 3.13 -0.15 -3.40
N GLY A 157 4.01 -0.75 -4.21
CA GLY A 157 4.51 -2.09 -3.96
C GLY A 157 5.64 -2.48 -4.90
N GLN A 158 6.18 -3.67 -4.68
CA GLN A 158 7.23 -4.27 -5.50
C GLN A 158 6.91 -5.72 -5.79
N VAL A 159 7.34 -6.18 -6.96
CA VAL A 159 7.24 -7.56 -7.39
C VAL A 159 8.66 -8.06 -7.66
N ALA A 160 8.97 -9.25 -7.18
CA ALA A 160 10.21 -9.96 -7.49
C ALA A 160 9.87 -11.33 -8.08
N PHE A 161 10.58 -11.74 -9.13
CA PHE A 161 10.28 -12.97 -9.85
C PHE A 161 11.52 -13.51 -10.57
N GLY A 162 11.45 -14.79 -10.98
CA GLY A 162 12.58 -15.50 -11.56
C GLY A 162 13.63 -15.91 -10.53
N GLY A 163 14.65 -16.63 -10.98
CA GLY A 163 15.65 -17.26 -10.11
C GLY A 163 15.30 -18.71 -9.83
N GLN A 164 16.08 -19.64 -10.39
CA GLN A 164 15.93 -21.07 -10.10
C GLN A 164 16.04 -21.37 -8.60
N GLN A 165 16.88 -20.63 -7.87
CA GLN A 165 17.02 -20.77 -6.42
C GLN A 165 15.78 -20.35 -5.63
N GLN A 166 14.88 -19.56 -6.22
CA GLN A 166 13.58 -19.17 -5.64
C GLN A 166 12.43 -20.07 -6.08
N GLY A 167 12.72 -21.11 -6.89
CA GLY A 167 11.73 -22.07 -7.36
C GLY A 167 10.70 -21.48 -8.33
N ASN A 168 11.11 -20.53 -9.18
CA ASN A 168 10.24 -19.86 -10.15
C ASN A 168 8.97 -19.26 -9.53
N ARG A 169 9.13 -18.68 -8.34
CA ARG A 169 8.04 -18.01 -7.62
C ARG A 169 7.93 -16.56 -8.04
N VAL A 170 6.74 -16.00 -7.81
CA VAL A 170 6.52 -14.56 -7.75
C VAL A 170 6.39 -14.17 -6.28
N LEU A 171 7.03 -13.07 -5.89
CA LEU A 171 6.88 -12.41 -4.61
C LEU A 171 6.30 -11.02 -4.85
N MET A 172 5.12 -10.75 -4.33
CA MET A 172 4.52 -9.41 -4.32
C MET A 172 4.58 -8.84 -2.92
N GLN A 173 4.96 -7.57 -2.80
CA GLN A 173 5.01 -6.81 -1.55
C GLN A 173 4.29 -5.49 -1.74
N ILE A 174 3.22 -5.26 -0.99
CA ILE A 174 2.45 -4.02 -0.99
C ILE A 174 2.78 -3.29 0.33
N ASN A 175 3.29 -2.07 0.22
CA ASN A 175 3.65 -1.27 1.39
C ASN A 175 2.42 -0.59 2.01
N GLY A 176 2.59 0.14 3.12
CA GLY A 176 1.47 0.82 3.79
C GLY A 176 0.76 1.84 2.90
N THR A 177 1.48 2.55 2.04
CA THR A 177 0.88 3.45 1.05
C THR A 177 0.00 2.68 0.07
N GLY A 178 0.49 1.57 -0.49
CA GLY A 178 -0.29 0.69 -1.37
C GLY A 178 -1.52 0.12 -0.67
N CYS A 179 -1.37 -0.42 0.54
CA CYS A 179 -2.47 -1.01 1.30
C CYS A 179 -3.55 0.04 1.63
N SER A 180 -3.16 1.28 1.94
CA SER A 180 -4.11 2.38 2.19
C SER A 180 -4.93 2.80 0.97
N LYS A 181 -4.45 2.49 -0.25
CA LYS A 181 -5.12 2.81 -1.50
C LYS A 181 -6.00 1.67 -2.02
N ILE A 182 -5.84 0.44 -1.52
CA ILE A 182 -6.70 -0.69 -1.88
C ILE A 182 -8.12 -0.40 -1.35
N ARG A 183 -9.08 -0.35 -2.27
CA ARG A 183 -10.49 -0.08 -1.96
C ARG A 183 -11.27 -1.35 -1.63
N ASP A 184 -10.81 -2.48 -2.16
CA ASP A 184 -11.51 -3.75 -2.09
C ASP A 184 -10.54 -4.90 -1.82
N PHE A 185 -10.35 -5.23 -0.54
CA PHE A 185 -9.54 -6.38 -0.13
C PHE A 185 -10.22 -7.73 -0.42
N ALA A 186 -11.52 -7.77 -0.74
CA ALA A 186 -12.16 -9.02 -1.17
C ALA A 186 -11.59 -9.47 -2.52
N LYS A 187 -11.37 -8.55 -3.46
CA LYS A 187 -10.67 -8.86 -4.72
C LYS A 187 -9.24 -9.34 -4.53
N VAL A 188 -8.54 -8.81 -3.52
CA VAL A 188 -7.19 -9.29 -3.16
C VAL A 188 -7.27 -10.72 -2.64
N LYS A 189 -8.25 -11.00 -1.77
CA LYS A 189 -8.54 -12.36 -1.29
C LYS A 189 -8.87 -13.32 -2.43
N ASP A 190 -9.75 -12.93 -3.36
CA ASP A 190 -10.13 -13.76 -4.51
C ASP A 190 -8.91 -14.13 -5.36
N MET A 191 -7.99 -13.16 -5.59
CA MET A 191 -6.73 -13.44 -6.28
C MET A 191 -5.85 -14.42 -5.48
N VAL A 192 -5.72 -14.20 -4.17
CA VAL A 192 -4.91 -15.07 -3.30
C VAL A 192 -5.42 -16.50 -3.36
N GLU A 193 -6.74 -16.71 -3.35
CA GLU A 193 -7.35 -18.03 -3.48
C GLU A 193 -7.16 -18.61 -4.89
N ALA A 194 -7.39 -17.82 -5.94
CA ALA A 194 -7.27 -18.27 -7.33
C ALA A 194 -5.85 -18.67 -7.73
N LEU A 195 -4.83 -18.01 -7.16
CA LEU A 195 -3.42 -18.32 -7.42
C LEU A 195 -2.81 -19.30 -6.40
N GLU A 196 -3.61 -19.81 -5.46
CA GLU A 196 -3.12 -20.58 -4.31
C GLU A 196 -1.95 -19.87 -3.61
N ALA A 197 -2.02 -18.54 -3.55
CA ALA A 197 -0.96 -17.70 -3.06
C ALA A 197 -0.86 -17.81 -1.54
N ARG A 198 0.37 -17.76 -1.05
CA ARG A 198 0.66 -17.74 0.38
C ARG A 198 0.84 -16.33 0.88
N ILE A 199 0.16 -15.97 1.96
CA ILE A 199 0.46 -14.75 2.72
C ILE A 199 1.76 -14.95 3.49
N ASN A 200 2.84 -14.34 3.02
CA ASN A 200 4.15 -14.39 3.66
C ASN A 200 4.24 -13.47 4.87
N ARG A 201 3.57 -12.32 4.80
CA ARG A 201 3.54 -11.30 5.84
C ARG A 201 2.28 -10.45 5.72
N VAL A 202 1.70 -10.10 6.86
CA VAL A 202 0.68 -9.05 6.97
C VAL A 202 1.00 -8.19 8.20
N ASP A 203 0.94 -6.87 8.05
CA ASP A 203 1.03 -5.95 9.18
C ASP A 203 -0.37 -5.38 9.44
N LEU A 204 -0.87 -5.56 10.66
CA LEU A 204 -2.19 -5.12 11.10
C LEU A 204 -2.03 -3.94 12.04
N SER A 205 -2.76 -2.86 11.80
CA SER A 205 -2.56 -1.58 12.48
C SER A 205 -3.85 -0.98 12.99
N VAL A 206 -3.75 -0.30 14.14
CA VAL A 206 -4.75 0.63 14.66
C VAL A 206 -4.09 1.98 14.88
N ASP A 207 -4.79 3.04 14.47
CA ASP A 207 -4.39 4.41 14.75
C ASP A 207 -5.21 4.98 15.91
N ASP A 208 -4.51 5.59 16.86
CA ASP A 208 -5.09 6.45 17.88
C ASP A 208 -4.57 7.88 17.67
N TYR A 209 -5.45 8.76 17.21
CA TYR A 209 -5.10 10.13 16.87
C TYR A 209 -4.97 11.07 18.07
N ASP A 210 -5.65 10.79 19.18
CA ASP A 210 -5.60 11.62 20.39
C ASP A 210 -4.66 11.05 21.46
N GLY A 211 -4.18 9.82 21.26
CA GLY A 211 -3.23 9.14 22.13
C GLY A 211 -3.84 8.73 23.48
N LEU A 212 -5.18 8.72 23.59
CA LEU A 212 -5.88 8.41 24.83
C LEU A 212 -5.87 6.91 25.17
N HIS A 213 -5.82 6.05 24.15
CA HIS A 213 -5.88 4.60 24.27
C HIS A 213 -4.56 3.92 23.91
N VAL A 214 -3.82 4.48 22.96
CA VAL A 214 -2.50 4.02 22.53
C VAL A 214 -1.53 5.20 22.60
N SER A 215 -0.49 5.06 23.42
CA SER A 215 0.63 5.99 23.46
C SER A 215 1.92 5.22 23.71
N PHE A 216 3.08 5.85 23.48
CA PHE A 216 4.36 5.24 23.81
C PHE A 216 4.44 4.82 25.28
N ASP A 217 4.00 5.69 26.18
CA ASP A 217 4.07 5.46 27.63
C ASP A 217 3.13 4.32 28.06
N LYS A 218 1.90 4.29 27.55
CA LYS A 218 0.96 3.16 27.77
C LYS A 218 1.51 1.83 27.24
N ALA A 219 2.18 1.86 26.09
CA ALA A 219 2.78 0.66 25.53
C ALA A 219 3.97 0.17 26.36
N LEU A 220 4.72 1.08 27.01
CA LEU A 220 5.74 0.68 27.96
C LEU A 220 5.13 0.03 29.20
N ASP A 221 4.03 0.56 29.72
CA ASP A 221 3.30 -0.02 30.85
C ASP A 221 2.76 -1.43 30.52
N TRP A 222 2.19 -1.62 29.32
CA TRP A 222 1.77 -2.94 28.83
C TRP A 222 2.95 -3.92 28.75
N PHE A 223 4.11 -3.45 28.32
CA PHE A 223 5.31 -4.28 28.29
C PHE A 223 5.76 -4.69 29.70
N GLN A 224 5.83 -3.74 30.62
CA GLN A 224 6.22 -4.00 32.01
C GLN A 224 5.23 -4.92 32.74
N SER A 225 3.94 -4.81 32.41
CA SER A 225 2.87 -5.64 32.98
C SER A 225 2.75 -7.03 32.34
N GLY A 226 3.46 -7.26 31.23
CA GLY A 226 3.44 -8.54 30.51
C GLY A 226 2.27 -8.71 29.53
N ASP A 227 1.58 -7.64 29.16
CA ASP A 227 0.41 -7.67 28.28
C ASP A 227 0.76 -7.94 26.81
N PHE A 228 2.05 -7.86 26.44
CA PHE A 228 2.56 -8.40 25.18
C PHE A 228 2.71 -9.93 25.21
N LYS A 229 1.63 -10.59 25.62
CA LYS A 229 1.45 -12.03 25.61
C LYS A 229 0.28 -12.40 24.70
N THR A 230 0.40 -13.49 23.95
CA THR A 230 -0.73 -14.00 23.16
C THR A 230 -1.89 -14.39 24.09
N PRO A 231 -3.13 -13.93 23.85
CA PRO A 231 -4.30 -14.33 24.64
C PRO A 231 -4.41 -15.86 24.74
N GLY A 232 -4.69 -16.38 25.94
CA GLY A 232 -4.83 -17.82 26.18
C GLY A 232 -3.55 -18.66 26.11
N ALA A 233 -2.39 -18.08 25.76
CA ALA A 233 -1.15 -18.85 25.69
C ALA A 233 -0.61 -19.22 27.08
N LYS A 234 -0.14 -20.46 27.22
CA LYS A 234 0.55 -20.94 28.43
C LYS A 234 1.98 -20.41 28.56
N GLY A 235 2.54 -19.80 27.50
CA GLY A 235 3.89 -19.27 27.46
C GLY A 235 4.09 -17.97 28.26
N LEU A 236 5.35 -17.56 28.36
CA LEU A 236 5.75 -16.28 28.96
C LEU A 236 5.45 -15.10 28.01
N PRO A 237 5.25 -13.89 28.55
CA PRO A 237 5.14 -12.68 27.75
C PRO A 237 6.42 -12.40 26.93
N ALA A 238 6.31 -11.53 25.93
CA ALA A 238 7.46 -11.08 25.17
C ALA A 238 8.50 -10.44 26.11
N LYS A 239 9.75 -10.92 26.05
CA LYS A 239 10.85 -10.43 26.90
C LYS A 239 11.74 -9.38 26.24
N TYR A 240 11.72 -9.32 24.91
CA TYR A 240 12.59 -8.43 24.16
C TYR A 240 11.81 -7.21 23.70
N TYR A 241 12.35 -6.03 23.99
CA TYR A 241 11.90 -4.76 23.46
C TYR A 241 13.07 -3.89 23.03
N LYS A 242 12.80 -2.89 22.20
CA LYS A 242 13.74 -1.84 21.82
C LYS A 242 12.99 -0.53 21.70
N THR A 243 13.54 0.54 22.27
CA THR A 243 13.04 1.91 22.07
C THR A 243 13.93 2.66 21.08
N VAL A 244 13.34 3.56 20.30
CA VAL A 244 14.02 4.42 19.32
C VAL A 244 13.38 5.81 19.34
N GLY A 245 14.16 6.85 19.05
CA GLY A 245 13.69 8.22 18.92
C GLY A 245 13.94 9.04 20.19
N ASP A 246 13.01 9.95 20.49
CA ASP A 246 13.08 10.92 21.59
C ASP A 246 12.89 10.30 22.99
N THR A 247 13.71 9.31 23.35
CA THR A 247 13.56 8.56 24.60
C THR A 247 14.19 9.24 25.82
N LEU A 248 15.13 10.17 25.60
CA LEU A 248 15.80 10.94 26.65
C LEU A 248 15.35 12.40 26.71
N GLN A 249 15.08 12.99 25.54
CA GLN A 249 14.62 14.37 25.42
C GLN A 249 13.63 14.48 24.27
N LEU A 250 12.53 15.18 24.48
CA LEU A 250 11.47 15.36 23.48
C LEU A 250 11.86 16.48 22.51
N THR A 251 12.27 16.11 21.30
CA THR A 251 12.62 17.03 20.21
C THR A 251 11.51 17.17 19.16
N GLY A 252 10.46 16.35 19.27
CA GLY A 252 9.33 16.31 18.34
C GLY A 252 9.58 15.39 17.14
N THR A 253 10.63 14.55 17.17
CA THR A 253 10.89 13.54 16.13
C THR A 253 10.13 12.24 16.36
N GLY A 254 9.60 12.08 17.57
CA GLY A 254 8.73 11.00 17.97
C GLY A 254 9.46 9.83 18.62
N ARG A 255 8.69 8.95 19.25
CA ARG A 255 9.16 7.76 19.95
C ARG A 255 8.60 6.51 19.29
N THR A 256 9.36 5.41 19.36
CA THR A 256 8.94 4.09 18.89
C THR A 256 9.34 3.02 19.88
N LEU A 257 8.40 2.16 20.24
CA LEU A 257 8.61 0.91 20.97
C LEU A 257 8.45 -0.28 20.02
N TYR A 258 9.48 -1.10 19.91
CA TYR A 258 9.44 -2.41 19.28
C TYR A 258 9.31 -3.48 20.36
N VAL A 259 8.39 -4.43 20.21
CA VAL A 259 8.26 -5.59 21.11
C VAL A 259 8.29 -6.89 20.30
N GLY A 260 9.17 -7.80 20.70
CA GLY A 260 9.49 -9.02 19.94
C GLY A 260 10.60 -8.81 18.90
N ARG A 261 10.92 -9.85 18.14
CA ARG A 261 12.00 -9.83 17.14
C ARG A 261 11.46 -10.23 15.78
N ARG A 262 11.85 -9.52 14.72
CA ARG A 262 11.46 -9.83 13.32
C ARG A 262 11.63 -11.31 12.95
N GLY A 263 12.70 -11.97 13.40
CA GLY A 263 12.97 -13.38 13.09
C GLY A 263 12.00 -14.39 13.69
N THR A 264 11.15 -13.99 14.64
CA THR A 264 10.24 -14.89 15.40
C THR A 264 8.83 -15.00 14.79
N GLY A 265 8.56 -14.25 13.72
CA GLY A 265 7.28 -14.25 13.00
C GLY A 265 6.14 -13.45 13.63
N LYS A 266 6.37 -12.80 14.77
CA LYS A 266 5.47 -11.79 15.35
C LYS A 266 6.27 -10.65 15.97
N MET A 267 5.93 -9.41 15.65
CA MET A 267 6.54 -8.24 16.27
C MET A 267 5.54 -7.08 16.32
N ALA A 268 5.45 -6.41 17.45
CA ALA A 268 4.70 -5.17 17.60
C ALA A 268 5.59 -3.95 17.41
N ARG A 269 5.01 -2.89 16.85
CA ARG A 269 5.56 -1.53 16.76
C ARG A 269 4.51 -0.56 17.25
N ILE A 270 4.84 0.21 18.28
CA ILE A 270 4.00 1.30 18.76
C ILE A 270 4.81 2.58 18.57
N TYR A 271 4.31 3.49 17.75
CA TYR A 271 5.07 4.70 17.40
C TYR A 271 4.19 5.91 17.19
N GLU A 272 4.75 7.08 17.48
CA GLU A 272 4.11 8.38 17.28
C GLU A 272 4.08 8.70 15.77
N LYS A 273 3.02 8.23 15.10
CA LYS A 273 2.81 8.31 13.65
C LYS A 273 2.78 9.74 13.14
N GLY A 274 2.14 10.66 13.86
CA GLY A 274 2.11 12.07 13.47
C GLY A 274 3.53 12.67 13.41
N CYS A 275 4.37 12.38 14.41
CA CYS A 275 5.78 12.77 14.43
C CYS A 275 6.55 12.16 13.24
N GLN A 276 6.29 10.89 12.91
CA GLN A 276 6.88 10.22 11.75
C GLN A 276 6.48 10.87 10.40
N LEU A 277 5.32 11.50 10.33
CA LEU A 277 4.83 12.24 9.17
C LEU A 277 5.32 13.71 9.15
N GLY A 278 6.08 14.14 10.16
CA GLY A 278 6.67 15.48 10.25
C GLY A 278 6.02 16.40 11.28
N GLN A 279 4.88 16.00 11.87
CA GLN A 279 4.14 16.80 12.83
C GLN A 279 4.77 16.72 14.21
N LYS A 280 5.49 17.76 14.62
CA LYS A 280 6.17 17.77 15.91
C LYS A 280 5.17 17.69 17.07
N PHE A 281 5.47 16.81 18.02
CA PHE A 281 4.68 16.62 19.26
C PHE A 281 3.24 16.14 19.01
N SER A 282 2.97 15.54 17.84
CA SER A 282 1.66 14.96 17.55
C SER A 282 1.35 13.80 18.50
N LYS A 283 0.09 13.73 18.96
CA LYS A 283 -0.40 12.65 19.81
C LYS A 283 -0.77 11.39 19.02
N TRP A 284 -0.86 11.52 17.70
CA TRP A 284 -1.21 10.39 16.83
C TRP A 284 -0.19 9.27 16.98
N THR A 285 -0.63 8.18 17.59
CA THR A 285 0.14 6.95 17.81
C THR A 285 -0.47 5.80 17.02
N ARG A 286 0.36 5.03 16.33
CA ARG A 286 -0.02 3.79 15.66
C ARG A 286 0.45 2.59 16.46
N PHE A 287 -0.43 1.61 16.66
CA PHE A 287 -0.07 0.27 17.10
C PHE A 287 -0.18 -0.69 15.92
N GLU A 288 0.98 -1.12 15.43
CA GLU A 288 1.15 -2.04 14.31
C GLU A 288 1.68 -3.38 14.81
N VAL A 289 1.14 -4.49 14.27
CA VAL A 289 1.63 -5.85 14.53
C VAL A 289 1.97 -6.54 13.21
N GLU A 290 3.26 -6.83 13.04
CA GLU A 290 3.80 -7.63 11.95
C GLU A 290 3.61 -9.11 12.26
N LEU A 291 2.89 -9.81 11.38
CA LEU A 291 2.74 -11.26 11.37
C LEU A 291 3.42 -11.81 10.12
N THR A 292 4.34 -12.76 10.29
CA THR A 292 4.91 -13.49 9.15
C THR A 292 4.55 -14.97 9.25
N HIS A 293 4.62 -15.67 8.13
CA HIS A 293 4.34 -17.10 8.04
C HIS A 293 5.31 -18.00 8.85
N ARG A 294 6.30 -17.41 9.55
CA ARG A 294 7.20 -18.21 10.38
C ARG A 294 6.43 -18.76 11.58
N ASN A 295 6.44 -20.09 11.68
CA ASN A 295 5.80 -20.87 12.75
C ASN A 295 4.28 -20.64 12.84
N ARG A 296 3.64 -20.23 11.75
CA ARG A 296 2.18 -20.06 11.65
C ARG A 296 1.73 -20.03 10.19
N ASP A 297 0.49 -20.42 9.97
CA ASP A 297 -0.22 -20.08 8.75
C ASP A 297 -1.02 -18.80 8.96
N ILE A 298 -1.01 -17.92 7.96
CA ILE A 298 -1.79 -16.69 7.98
C ILE A 298 -3.03 -16.94 7.12
N PRO A 299 -4.23 -17.02 7.73
CA PRO A 299 -5.47 -17.30 7.01
C PRO A 299 -5.85 -16.13 6.10
N VAL A 300 -6.44 -16.44 4.94
CA VAL A 300 -6.76 -15.44 3.90
C VAL A 300 -7.86 -14.48 4.37
N GLU A 301 -8.72 -14.92 5.29
CA GLU A 301 -9.78 -14.10 5.89
C GLU A 301 -9.24 -12.88 6.66
N VAL A 302 -7.93 -12.84 6.97
CA VAL A 302 -7.28 -11.63 7.52
C VAL A 302 -7.44 -10.41 6.58
N LEU A 303 -7.55 -10.65 5.27
CA LEU A 303 -7.68 -9.60 4.26
C LEU A 303 -9.03 -8.88 4.36
N THR A 304 -10.11 -9.61 4.68
CA THR A 304 -11.48 -9.08 4.72
C THR A 304 -11.98 -8.85 6.15
N ASN A 305 -11.35 -9.47 7.15
CA ASN A 305 -11.74 -9.34 8.55
C ASN A 305 -10.50 -9.29 9.48
N PRO A 306 -9.70 -8.20 9.43
CA PRO A 306 -8.41 -8.14 10.14
C PRO A 306 -8.52 -8.03 11.67
N ALA A 307 -9.65 -7.53 12.20
CA ALA A 307 -9.75 -7.16 13.62
C ALA A 307 -9.57 -8.34 14.60
N PRO A 308 -10.24 -9.50 14.41
CA PRO A 308 -10.02 -10.67 15.27
C PRO A 308 -8.57 -11.17 15.26
N TYR A 309 -7.90 -11.09 14.10
CA TYR A 309 -6.49 -11.50 13.98
C TYR A 309 -5.56 -10.55 14.72
N PHE A 310 -5.83 -9.24 14.69
CA PHE A 310 -5.10 -8.25 15.49
C PHE A 310 -5.27 -8.49 16.99
N ALA A 311 -6.51 -8.70 17.47
CA ALA A 311 -6.77 -9.02 18.87
C ALA A 311 -6.11 -10.33 19.32
N GLY A 312 -6.05 -11.33 18.44
CA GLY A 312 -5.37 -12.59 18.71
C GLY A 312 -3.86 -12.47 18.89
N THR A 313 -3.24 -11.31 18.59
CA THR A 313 -1.79 -11.16 18.67
C THR A 313 -1.28 -10.95 20.10
N TYR A 314 -1.90 -10.07 20.87
CA TYR A 314 -1.46 -9.66 22.22
C TYR A 314 -2.66 -9.34 23.11
N GLN A 315 -2.54 -9.53 24.42
CA GLN A 315 -3.60 -9.16 25.37
C GLN A 315 -3.94 -7.67 25.32
N CYS A 316 -2.92 -6.80 25.22
CA CYS A 316 -3.13 -5.36 25.00
C CYS A 316 -3.80 -5.04 23.65
N ALA A 317 -3.58 -5.84 22.61
CA ALA A 317 -4.27 -5.67 21.33
C ALA A 317 -5.74 -6.10 21.42
N ALA A 318 -6.04 -7.17 22.17
CA ALA A 318 -7.39 -7.62 22.42
C ALA A 318 -8.21 -6.59 23.19
N SER A 319 -7.64 -5.99 24.25
CA SER A 319 -8.34 -4.99 25.06
C SER A 319 -8.69 -3.72 24.28
N LEU A 320 -7.98 -3.42 23.18
CA LEU A 320 -8.30 -2.29 22.32
C LEU A 320 -9.59 -2.50 21.51
N LEU A 321 -9.96 -3.74 21.15
CA LEU A 321 -11.19 -4.00 20.38
C LEU A 321 -12.47 -3.58 21.13
N ASP A 322 -12.45 -3.59 22.45
CA ASP A 322 -13.59 -3.18 23.28
C ASP A 322 -13.78 -1.65 23.29
N VAL A 323 -12.70 -0.89 23.10
CA VAL A 323 -12.69 0.59 23.13
C VAL A 323 -12.76 1.21 21.72
N ILE A 324 -12.69 0.34 20.72
CA ILE A 324 -12.60 0.65 19.31
C ILE A 324 -13.86 1.27 18.67
N PRO A 325 -15.10 0.98 19.11
CA PRO A 325 -16.30 1.60 18.53
C PRO A 325 -16.32 3.13 18.70
N THR A 326 -15.61 3.67 19.70
CA THR A 326 -15.46 5.11 19.97
C THR A 326 -14.44 5.83 19.08
N VAL A 327 -13.52 5.10 18.43
CA VAL A 327 -12.42 5.67 17.62
C VAL A 327 -12.87 6.03 16.19
N ILE A 328 -13.88 5.34 15.66
CA ILE A 328 -14.29 5.40 14.25
C ILE A 328 -14.91 6.76 13.86
N LYS A 329 -15.72 7.39 14.72
CA LYS A 329 -16.34 8.70 14.42
C LYS A 329 -15.34 9.86 14.38
N LYS A 330 -14.27 9.80 15.19
CA LYS A 330 -13.22 10.84 15.22
C LYS A 330 -12.26 10.74 14.03
N LYS A 331 -12.13 9.55 13.41
CA LYS A 331 -11.21 9.26 12.30
C LYS A 331 -11.38 10.20 11.10
N VAL A 332 -12.59 10.49 10.66
CA VAL A 332 -12.82 11.27 9.43
C VAL A 332 -12.45 12.74 9.63
N GLU A 333 -12.93 13.38 10.70
CA GLU A 333 -12.66 14.80 10.98
C GLU A 333 -11.17 15.05 11.26
N GLN A 334 -10.56 14.18 12.07
CA GLN A 334 -9.17 14.35 12.46
C GLN A 334 -8.21 14.07 11.31
N VAL A 335 -8.43 13.03 10.50
CA VAL A 335 -7.61 12.77 9.31
C VAL A 335 -7.67 13.97 8.36
N SER A 336 -8.84 14.55 8.12
CA SER A 336 -8.96 15.73 7.26
C SER A 336 -8.20 16.95 7.81
N SER A 337 -8.26 17.22 9.11
CA SER A 337 -7.48 18.32 9.72
C SER A 337 -5.97 18.05 9.67
N PHE A 338 -5.54 16.80 9.93
CA PHE A 338 -4.12 16.44 9.92
C PHE A 338 -3.52 16.47 8.52
N VAL A 339 -4.25 15.97 7.51
CA VAL A 339 -3.81 16.04 6.11
C VAL A 339 -3.60 17.50 5.72
N ARG A 340 -4.53 18.39 6.10
CA ARG A 340 -4.40 19.82 5.83
C ARG A 340 -3.17 20.45 6.49
N GLU A 341 -2.96 20.21 7.78
CA GLU A 341 -1.79 20.75 8.50
C GLU A 341 -0.47 20.25 7.91
N THR A 342 -0.39 18.94 7.60
CA THR A 342 0.78 18.33 6.96
C THR A 342 1.05 18.94 5.58
N ALA A 343 -0.01 19.20 4.80
CA ALA A 343 0.11 19.86 3.50
C ALA A 343 0.61 21.30 3.63
N GLU A 344 0.10 22.06 4.61
CA GLU A 344 0.53 23.43 4.90
C GLU A 344 2.03 23.47 5.31
N GLU A 345 2.46 22.54 6.17
CA GLU A 345 3.87 22.40 6.56
C GLU A 345 4.77 22.00 5.38
N ALA A 346 4.33 21.05 4.56
CA ALA A 346 5.03 20.61 3.37
C ALA A 346 5.27 21.77 2.40
N VAL A 347 4.26 22.63 2.20
CA VAL A 347 4.35 23.81 1.35
C VAL A 347 5.30 24.85 1.93
N LEU A 348 5.27 25.05 3.25
CA LEU A 348 6.22 25.93 3.91
C LEU A 348 7.66 25.45 3.68
N GLN A 349 7.91 24.14 3.76
CA GLN A 349 9.22 23.55 3.51
C GLN A 349 9.67 23.66 2.04
N ILE A 350 8.76 23.43 1.09
CA ILE A 350 9.01 23.68 -0.34
C ILE A 350 9.38 25.15 -0.56
N THR A 351 8.58 26.07 0.01
CA THR A 351 8.79 27.51 -0.10
C THR A 351 10.15 27.93 0.46
N GLN A 352 10.55 27.39 1.62
CA GLN A 352 11.86 27.66 2.21
C GLN A 352 13.00 27.09 1.37
N SER A 353 12.83 25.91 0.78
CA SER A 353 13.81 25.27 -0.09
C SER A 353 14.00 26.07 -1.38
N VAL A 354 12.92 26.57 -1.98
CA VAL A 354 12.96 27.47 -3.14
C VAL A 354 13.66 28.78 -2.79
N LYS A 355 13.37 29.39 -1.63
CA LYS A 355 14.08 30.60 -1.16
C LYS A 355 15.58 30.37 -0.99
N ALA A 356 15.96 29.23 -0.41
CA ALA A 356 17.36 28.86 -0.22
C ALA A 356 18.06 28.64 -1.58
N ALA A 357 17.42 27.90 -2.50
CA ALA A 357 17.94 27.68 -3.84
C ALA A 357 18.11 28.99 -4.62
N LYS A 358 17.13 29.91 -4.55
CA LYS A 358 17.23 31.25 -5.14
C LYS A 358 18.44 32.02 -4.61
N LYS A 359 18.67 31.97 -3.29
CA LYS A 359 19.80 32.67 -2.66
C LYS A 359 21.15 32.04 -3.04
N GLN A 360 21.22 30.72 -3.11
CA GLN A 360 22.47 29.98 -3.36
C GLN A 360 22.85 29.98 -4.85
N ALA A 361 21.88 29.77 -5.75
CA ALA A 361 22.12 29.53 -7.16
C ALA A 361 21.56 30.61 -8.09
N GLY A 362 20.72 31.55 -7.61
CA GLY A 362 20.03 32.52 -8.47
C GLY A 362 20.99 33.42 -9.28
N ASN A 363 22.05 33.92 -8.64
CA ASN A 363 23.05 34.74 -9.34
C ASN A 363 23.84 33.91 -10.38
N LEU A 364 24.13 32.65 -10.07
CA LEU A 364 24.80 31.74 -11.00
C LEU A 364 23.90 31.43 -12.20
N ILE A 365 22.62 31.12 -11.97
CA ILE A 365 21.64 30.88 -13.05
C ILE A 365 21.56 32.10 -13.97
N ASN A 366 21.50 33.31 -13.42
CA ASN A 366 21.48 34.54 -14.21
C ASN A 366 22.78 34.73 -15.01
N PHE A 367 23.94 34.38 -14.44
CA PHE A 367 25.22 34.41 -15.16
C PHE A 367 25.22 33.39 -16.32
N LEU A 368 24.83 32.14 -16.07
CA LEU A 368 24.76 31.10 -17.11
C LEU A 368 23.81 31.48 -18.25
N ARG A 369 22.66 32.08 -17.90
CA ARG A 369 21.66 32.49 -18.90
C ARG A 369 22.07 33.75 -19.66
N SER A 370 22.45 34.81 -18.96
CA SER A 370 22.67 36.13 -19.57
C SER A 370 24.07 36.36 -20.11
N VAL A 371 25.07 35.62 -19.61
CA VAL A 371 26.47 35.79 -20.01
C VAL A 371 26.95 34.62 -20.88
N LEU A 372 26.56 33.39 -20.55
CA LEU A 372 26.94 32.21 -21.34
C LEU A 372 25.90 31.80 -22.39
N ASP A 373 24.78 32.53 -22.49
CA ASP A 373 23.68 32.29 -23.44
C ASP A 373 23.17 30.83 -23.43
N MET A 374 23.24 30.19 -22.26
CA MET A 374 22.78 28.81 -22.10
C MET A 374 21.25 28.76 -22.04
N SER A 375 20.66 27.75 -22.68
CA SER A 375 19.23 27.48 -22.57
C SER A 375 18.86 26.97 -21.16
N ASP A 376 17.59 27.12 -20.80
CA ASP A 376 17.09 26.64 -19.51
C ASP A 376 17.30 25.13 -19.33
N GLU A 377 17.17 24.34 -20.40
CA GLU A 377 17.43 22.89 -20.39
C GLU A 377 18.90 22.58 -20.09
N GLN A 378 19.84 23.33 -20.67
CA GLN A 378 21.27 23.16 -20.43
C GLN A 378 21.64 23.52 -18.99
N ILE A 379 21.05 24.60 -18.47
CA ILE A 379 21.26 25.03 -17.07
C ILE A 379 20.74 23.96 -16.10
N VAL A 380 19.55 23.40 -16.35
CA VAL A 380 18.98 22.33 -15.53
C VAL A 380 19.83 21.06 -15.60
N GLN A 381 20.36 20.69 -16.76
CA GLN A 381 21.27 19.53 -16.88
C GLN A 381 22.61 19.76 -16.15
N CYS A 382 23.13 20.99 -16.15
CA CYS A 382 24.38 21.32 -15.46
C CYS A 382 24.24 21.38 -13.93
N LEU A 383 23.13 21.92 -13.42
CA LEU A 383 22.94 22.15 -11.98
C LEU A 383 22.06 21.10 -11.30
N GLY A 384 21.27 20.34 -12.07
CA GLY A 384 20.32 19.36 -11.57
C GLY A 384 20.99 18.04 -11.19
N GLY A 385 20.94 17.68 -9.91
CA GLY A 385 21.25 16.32 -9.44
C GLY A 385 20.02 15.41 -9.47
N HIS A 386 20.20 14.09 -9.66
CA HIS A 386 19.11 13.10 -9.72
C HIS A 386 18.40 12.81 -8.39
N LYS A 387 18.62 13.58 -7.33
CA LYS A 387 18.12 13.27 -5.97
C LYS A 387 17.20 14.36 -5.46
N ILE A 388 15.97 13.95 -5.10
CA ILE A 388 15.02 14.80 -4.38
C ILE A 388 15.55 15.01 -2.95
N PRO A 389 15.48 16.24 -2.39
CA PRO A 389 15.83 16.49 -1.00
C PRO A 389 15.07 15.54 -0.05
N PRO A 390 15.73 14.83 0.87
CA PRO A 390 15.09 13.85 1.75
C PRO A 390 13.93 14.42 2.58
N LYS A 391 13.99 15.71 2.91
CA LYS A 391 12.96 16.44 3.68
C LYS A 391 11.65 16.66 2.90
N LEU A 392 11.69 16.56 1.58
CA LEU A 392 10.52 16.69 0.69
C LEU A 392 10.03 15.32 0.17
N SER A 393 10.49 14.21 0.76
CA SER A 393 10.15 12.87 0.29
C SER A 393 8.81 12.34 0.82
N ASN A 394 8.11 11.60 -0.05
CA ASN A 394 6.87 10.80 0.07
C ASN A 394 5.78 11.21 1.07
N ALA A 395 6.03 11.35 2.38
CA ALA A 395 4.98 11.62 3.38
C ALA A 395 4.32 13.00 3.19
N SER A 396 5.12 14.02 2.87
CA SER A 396 4.67 15.40 2.70
C SER A 396 3.91 15.62 1.37
N LEU A 397 4.26 14.87 0.32
CA LEU A 397 3.67 15.00 -1.02
C LEU A 397 2.27 14.35 -1.10
N HIS A 398 2.03 13.27 -0.34
CA HIS A 398 0.72 12.64 -0.25
C HIS A 398 -0.36 13.56 0.30
N ALA A 399 -0.01 14.45 1.22
CA ALA A 399 -0.95 15.42 1.78
C ALA A 399 -1.28 16.57 0.81
N ILE A 400 -0.36 16.86 -0.13
CA ILE A 400 -0.49 17.97 -1.09
C ILE A 400 -1.42 17.60 -2.26
N ASP A 401 -1.39 16.35 -2.73
CA ASP A 401 -2.09 15.90 -3.95
C ASP A 401 -3.63 15.98 -3.86
N ASP A 402 -4.20 15.82 -2.66
CA ASP A 402 -5.64 15.91 -2.43
C ASP A 402 -6.18 17.35 -2.44
N SER A 403 -5.34 18.37 -2.71
CA SER A 403 -5.70 19.78 -2.59
C SER A 403 -5.67 20.52 -3.93
N SER A 404 -6.84 20.98 -4.39
CA SER A 404 -7.03 21.70 -5.66
C SER A 404 -6.18 22.96 -5.81
N TRP A 405 -5.71 23.52 -4.69
CA TRP A 405 -4.94 24.75 -4.66
C TRP A 405 -3.45 24.54 -4.98
N PHE A 406 -2.84 23.38 -4.78
CA PHE A 406 -1.42 23.17 -5.16
C PHE A 406 -1.26 23.24 -6.68
N SER A 407 -2.20 22.63 -7.41
CA SER A 407 -2.34 22.79 -8.86
C SER A 407 -2.52 24.25 -9.27
N GLN A 408 -3.15 25.07 -8.44
CA GLN A 408 -3.31 26.51 -8.66
C GLN A 408 -2.03 27.28 -8.34
N TRP A 409 -1.31 26.93 -7.26
CA TRP A 409 -0.04 27.54 -6.86
C TRP A 409 1.07 27.31 -7.89
N VAL A 410 1.18 26.08 -8.42
CA VAL A 410 2.10 25.74 -9.52
C VAL A 410 1.78 26.54 -10.79
N ARG A 411 0.50 26.79 -11.07
CA ARG A 411 0.04 27.52 -12.26
C ARG A 411 0.01 29.05 -12.08
N THR A 412 0.13 29.55 -10.86
CA THR A 412 0.08 30.99 -10.58
C THR A 412 1.49 31.55 -10.69
N PRO A 413 1.74 32.55 -11.56
CA PRO A 413 3.00 33.27 -11.58
C PRO A 413 3.25 33.86 -10.19
N GLN A 414 4.32 33.39 -9.53
CA GLN A 414 4.69 33.94 -8.23
C GLN A 414 5.06 35.41 -8.43
N PRO A 415 4.65 36.32 -7.54
CA PRO A 415 4.89 37.75 -7.72
C PRO A 415 6.38 37.98 -7.93
N ALA A 416 6.73 38.64 -9.04
CA ALA A 416 8.08 39.13 -9.26
C ALA A 416 8.39 40.08 -8.11
N PHE A 417 9.27 39.65 -7.20
CA PHE A 417 9.76 40.53 -6.14
C PHE A 417 10.57 41.63 -6.83
N SER A 418 9.93 42.79 -7.02
CA SER A 418 10.59 44.00 -7.49
C SER A 418 11.69 44.33 -6.50
N SER A 419 12.94 44.15 -6.92
CA SER A 419 14.09 44.74 -6.23
C SER A 419 13.97 46.25 -6.39
N GLY A 420 13.40 46.92 -5.39
CA GLY A 420 13.52 48.36 -5.23
C GLY A 420 14.99 48.69 -4.98
N VAL A 421 15.76 48.83 -6.04
CA VAL A 421 17.05 49.49 -6.03
C VAL A 421 16.76 50.97 -6.25
N ASN A 422 16.69 51.73 -5.16
CA ASN A 422 16.78 53.18 -5.26
C ASN A 422 18.22 53.51 -5.65
N HIS A 423 18.40 54.03 -6.86
CA HIS A 423 19.64 54.67 -7.26
C HIS A 423 19.85 55.93 -6.41
N VAL A 424 20.99 55.99 -5.72
CA VAL A 424 21.68 57.24 -5.36
C VAL A 424 23.05 57.17 -5.97
#